data_AF-A0A957XMZ9-F1
#
_entry.id   AF-A0A957XMZ9-F1
#
_cell.length_a   1.000
_cell.length_b   1.000
_cell.length_c   1.000
_cell.angle_alpha   90.00
_cell.angle_beta   90.00
_cell.angle_gamma   90.00
#
_symmetry.space_group_name_H-M   'P 1'
#
loop_
_entity.id
_entity.type
_entity.pdbx_description
1 polymer ?
#
loop_
_entity_poly.entity_id
_entity_poly.type
_entity_poly.pdbx_seq_one_letter_code
_entity_poly.pdbx_strand_id
1 'polypeptide(L)'
;MTAHYNLESIRALLTNGFSEKELRYFCFDHSNFRDVHYQLSESTGISQIAHQLLEHAERKELLGFLLDWAKKQNPAKYEKYKPYCLTPSIPTSKNEDYQSSQNATNQFAYSQQFQIEDEVYLSLDAQMHKQVTEFDARLRRALPGSHSYTQAKNKVEIDRVLSCLAKDCETYELYWTQGEDDCDAHPMRKLSETLWLIGFHECDVIDLWVFRHSKPARQYVVIHMAPRPPFDVYNYDNSQFSFIKQDEAAFFKDRYVTRNEYDDGYTIIDGNSVELVDAELRFRNYKDDFMFLIPRLSALNPWPRFGLESIVEQVYNSLRKANKIDPFLLKPLQKLG
;
A
#
# COMPACT_ATOMS: atom_id res chain seq x y z
N MET A 1 -10.18 5.53 -37.88
CA MET A 1 -9.80 4.26 -38.56
C MET A 1 -9.55 3.22 -37.48
N THR A 2 -10.30 2.13 -37.45
CA THR A 2 -10.09 1.01 -36.52
C THR A 2 -8.79 0.31 -36.92
N ALA A 3 -7.79 0.31 -36.02
CA ALA A 3 -6.55 -0.41 -36.27
C ALA A 3 -6.84 -1.91 -36.31
N HIS A 4 -6.53 -2.58 -37.42
CA HIS A 4 -6.62 -4.03 -37.50
C HIS A 4 -5.35 -4.63 -36.89
N TYR A 5 -5.48 -5.26 -35.73
CA TYR A 5 -4.36 -5.88 -35.02
C TYR A 5 -4.12 -7.32 -35.50
N ASN A 6 -2.85 -7.69 -35.62
CA ASN A 6 -2.43 -9.07 -35.88
C ASN A 6 -2.41 -9.87 -34.58
N LEU A 7 -3.58 -10.37 -34.17
CA LEU A 7 -3.77 -11.08 -32.91
C LEU A 7 -2.87 -12.32 -32.75
N GLU A 8 -2.50 -12.96 -33.86
CA GLU A 8 -1.58 -14.11 -33.83
C GLU A 8 -0.18 -13.68 -33.39
N SER A 9 0.32 -12.57 -33.94
CA SER A 9 1.61 -12.00 -33.56
C SER A 9 1.62 -11.48 -32.12
N ILE A 10 0.52 -10.88 -31.67
CA ILE A 10 0.37 -10.44 -30.27
C ILE A 10 0.35 -11.64 -29.33
N ARG A 11 -0.40 -12.70 -29.66
CA ARG A 11 -0.42 -13.94 -28.87
C ARG A 11 0.96 -14.60 -28.80
N ALA A 12 1.67 -14.65 -29.92
CA ALA A 12 3.03 -15.19 -29.98
C ALA A 12 4.01 -14.38 -29.12
N LEU A 13 3.89 -13.06 -29.13
CA LEU A 13 4.63 -12.16 -28.24
C LEU A 13 4.33 -12.46 -26.77
N LEU A 14 3.06 -12.53 -26.36
CA LEU A 14 2.69 -12.76 -24.96
C LEU A 14 3.17 -14.12 -24.46
N THR A 15 3.00 -15.17 -25.27
CA THR A 15 3.33 -16.55 -24.88
C THR A 15 4.84 -16.83 -24.83
N ASN A 16 5.63 -16.18 -25.70
CA ASN A 16 7.07 -16.48 -25.84
C ASN A 16 7.99 -15.33 -25.40
N GLY A 17 7.42 -14.15 -25.15
CA GLY A 17 8.11 -12.95 -24.73
C GLY A 17 8.13 -12.75 -23.21
N PHE A 18 7.20 -13.39 -22.50
CA PHE A 18 6.98 -13.24 -21.07
C PHE A 18 6.81 -14.60 -20.40
N SER A 19 7.02 -14.64 -19.09
CA SER A 19 6.72 -15.78 -18.23
C SER A 19 5.26 -15.72 -17.74
N GLU A 20 4.76 -16.85 -17.24
CA GLU A 20 3.42 -16.91 -16.65
C GLU A 20 3.24 -15.88 -15.52
N LYS A 21 4.27 -15.77 -14.68
CA LYS A 21 4.30 -14.85 -13.54
C LYS A 21 4.19 -13.38 -13.99
N GLU A 22 4.92 -12.99 -15.03
CA GLU A 22 4.87 -11.63 -15.58
C GLU A 22 3.50 -11.28 -16.17
N LEU A 23 2.85 -12.22 -16.87
CA LEU A 23 1.50 -11.98 -17.40
C LEU A 23 0.44 -11.90 -16.30
N ARG A 24 0.55 -12.71 -15.23
CA ARG A 24 -0.35 -12.62 -14.07
C ARG A 24 -0.19 -11.28 -13.35
N TYR A 25 1.04 -10.81 -13.18
CA TYR A 25 1.30 -9.49 -12.61
C TYR A 25 0.74 -8.37 -13.47
N PHE A 26 0.90 -8.45 -14.79
CA PHE A 26 0.24 -7.50 -15.68
C PHE A 26 -1.28 -7.44 -15.46
N CYS A 27 -1.95 -8.59 -15.34
CA CYS A 27 -3.40 -8.61 -15.07
C CYS A 27 -3.76 -7.96 -13.72
N PHE A 28 -2.92 -8.15 -12.69
CA PHE A 28 -3.18 -7.64 -11.35
C PHE A 28 -2.93 -6.12 -11.22
N ASP A 29 -1.81 -5.67 -11.79
CA ASP A 29 -1.26 -4.31 -11.63
C ASP A 29 -2.05 -3.27 -12.42
N HIS A 30 -2.63 -3.67 -13.55
CA HIS A 30 -3.40 -2.78 -14.39
C HIS A 30 -4.88 -2.96 -14.12
N SER A 31 -5.52 -1.93 -13.55
CA SER A 31 -6.94 -1.93 -13.19
C SER A 31 -7.85 -2.38 -14.35
N ASN A 32 -7.49 -2.02 -15.59
CA ASN A 32 -8.17 -2.41 -16.81
C ASN A 32 -8.13 -3.92 -17.13
N PHE A 33 -7.30 -4.70 -16.44
CA PHE A 33 -7.13 -6.15 -16.65
C PHE A 33 -7.39 -6.98 -15.38
N ARG A 34 -7.79 -6.33 -14.27
CA ARG A 34 -7.98 -7.00 -12.97
C ARG A 34 -9.09 -8.07 -13.01
N ASP A 35 -10.11 -7.86 -13.84
CA ASP A 35 -11.15 -8.87 -14.09
C ASP A 35 -10.57 -10.17 -14.67
N VAL A 36 -9.53 -10.06 -15.52
CA VAL A 36 -8.84 -11.24 -16.06
C VAL A 36 -8.12 -11.95 -14.92
N HIS A 37 -7.41 -11.21 -14.06
CA HIS A 37 -6.70 -11.81 -12.93
C HIS A 37 -7.62 -12.66 -12.03
N TYR A 38 -8.79 -12.15 -11.67
CA TYR A 38 -9.74 -12.89 -10.82
C TYR A 38 -10.35 -14.14 -11.48
N GLN A 39 -10.24 -14.28 -12.80
CA GLN A 39 -10.70 -15.46 -13.54
C GLN A 39 -9.60 -16.52 -13.69
N LEU A 40 -8.34 -16.18 -13.36
CA LEU A 40 -7.22 -17.12 -13.44
C LEU A 40 -7.13 -17.95 -12.17
N SER A 41 -7.12 -19.27 -12.32
CA SER A 41 -6.75 -20.19 -11.23
C SER A 41 -5.22 -20.35 -11.19
N GLU A 42 -4.68 -20.83 -10.07
CA GLU A 42 -3.25 -21.11 -9.91
C GLU A 42 -2.72 -22.12 -10.93
N SER A 43 -3.57 -23.02 -11.44
CA SER A 43 -3.21 -24.03 -12.45
C SER A 43 -3.30 -23.53 -13.90
N THR A 44 -3.66 -22.26 -14.11
CA THR A 44 -3.86 -21.71 -15.45
C THR A 44 -2.52 -21.44 -16.16
N GLY A 45 -2.15 -22.28 -17.12
CA GLY A 45 -0.87 -22.13 -17.83
C GLY A 45 -0.80 -20.90 -18.74
N ILE A 46 0.42 -20.47 -19.07
CA ILE A 46 0.74 -19.24 -19.81
C ILE A 46 -0.07 -19.02 -21.10
N SER A 47 -0.31 -20.06 -21.91
CA SER A 47 -1.07 -19.94 -23.15
C SER A 47 -2.53 -19.53 -22.92
N GLN A 48 -3.11 -20.01 -21.82
CA GLN A 48 -4.48 -19.68 -21.43
C GLN A 48 -4.56 -18.26 -20.88
N ILE A 49 -3.56 -17.82 -20.12
CA ILE A 49 -3.45 -16.43 -19.64
C ILE A 49 -3.35 -15.46 -20.82
N ALA A 50 -2.42 -15.73 -21.75
CA ALA A 50 -2.24 -14.92 -22.95
C ALA A 50 -3.53 -14.84 -23.79
N HIS A 51 -4.30 -15.93 -23.86
CA HIS A 51 -5.58 -15.96 -24.57
C HIS A 51 -6.63 -15.06 -23.90
N GLN A 52 -6.83 -15.18 -22.58
CA GLN A 52 -7.83 -14.39 -21.84
C GLN A 52 -7.47 -12.89 -21.82
N LEU A 53 -6.17 -12.57 -21.69
CA LEU A 53 -5.67 -11.20 -21.80
C LEU A 53 -5.99 -10.58 -23.15
N LEU A 54 -5.74 -11.32 -24.23
CA LEU A 54 -5.96 -10.85 -25.59
C LEU A 54 -7.45 -10.66 -25.88
N GLU A 55 -8.30 -11.57 -25.43
CA GLU A 55 -9.76 -11.47 -25.56
C GLU A 55 -10.31 -10.25 -24.80
N HIS A 56 -9.84 -10.04 -23.56
CA HIS A 56 -10.22 -8.88 -22.77
C HIS A 56 -9.76 -7.58 -23.43
N ALA A 57 -8.51 -7.53 -23.91
CA ALA A 57 -7.95 -6.35 -24.57
C ALA A 57 -8.69 -6.02 -25.86
N GLU A 58 -9.08 -7.02 -26.65
CA GLU A 58 -9.87 -6.81 -27.86
C GLU A 58 -11.26 -6.25 -27.53
N ARG A 59 -11.97 -6.87 -26.59
CA ARG A 59 -13.33 -6.45 -26.19
C ARG A 59 -13.39 -5.04 -25.62
N LYS A 60 -12.32 -4.59 -24.95
CA LYS A 60 -12.23 -3.27 -24.31
C LYS A 60 -11.42 -2.25 -25.12
N GLU A 61 -11.00 -2.60 -26.33
CA GLU A 61 -10.15 -1.75 -27.19
C GLU A 61 -8.80 -1.35 -26.56
N LEU A 62 -8.24 -2.21 -25.70
CA LEU A 62 -6.99 -2.00 -24.94
C LEU A 62 -5.75 -2.65 -25.60
N LEU A 63 -5.84 -3.11 -26.85
CA LEU A 63 -4.72 -3.77 -27.54
C LEU A 63 -3.49 -2.85 -27.68
N GLY A 64 -3.70 -1.54 -27.87
CA GLY A 64 -2.61 -0.57 -27.89
C GLY A 64 -1.87 -0.48 -26.56
N PHE A 65 -2.63 -0.40 -25.45
CA PHE A 65 -2.09 -0.38 -24.10
C PHE A 65 -1.27 -1.64 -23.78
N LEU A 66 -1.78 -2.82 -24.16
CA LEU A 66 -1.10 -4.10 -23.98
C LEU A 66 0.24 -4.15 -24.74
N LEU A 67 0.27 -3.62 -25.97
CA LEU A 67 1.48 -3.55 -26.78
C LEU A 67 2.50 -2.55 -26.24
N ASP A 68 2.07 -1.40 -25.74
CA ASP A 68 2.95 -0.40 -25.14
C ASP A 68 3.61 -0.93 -23.87
N TRP A 69 2.85 -1.63 -23.03
CA TRP A 69 3.40 -2.35 -21.88
C TRP A 69 4.44 -3.39 -22.33
N ALA A 70 4.11 -4.24 -23.31
CA ALA A 70 5.01 -5.29 -23.77
C ALA A 70 6.31 -4.71 -24.37
N LYS A 71 6.23 -3.57 -25.07
CA LYS A 71 7.38 -2.85 -25.61
C LYS A 71 8.29 -2.29 -24.51
N LYS A 72 7.71 -1.73 -23.45
CA LYS A 72 8.46 -1.20 -22.30
C LYS A 72 9.15 -2.32 -21.52
N GLN A 73 8.46 -3.44 -21.29
CA GLN A 73 8.97 -4.53 -20.46
C GLN A 73 9.98 -5.43 -21.17
N ASN A 74 9.77 -5.74 -22.46
CA ASN A 74 10.68 -6.60 -23.20
C ASN A 74 10.86 -6.11 -24.66
N PRO A 75 11.61 -5.01 -24.86
CA PRO A 75 11.75 -4.38 -26.19
C PRO A 75 12.38 -5.34 -27.21
N ALA A 76 13.30 -6.21 -26.81
CA ALA A 76 13.95 -7.17 -27.71
C ALA A 76 12.97 -8.21 -28.25
N LYS A 77 12.11 -8.77 -27.39
CA LYS A 77 11.05 -9.70 -27.83
C LYS A 77 9.95 -8.95 -28.58
N TYR A 78 9.60 -7.74 -28.16
CA TYR A 78 8.64 -6.88 -28.86
C TYR A 78 9.07 -6.58 -30.30
N GLU A 79 10.35 -6.35 -30.58
CA GLU A 79 10.79 -6.16 -31.96
C GLU A 79 10.73 -7.47 -32.78
N LYS A 80 11.00 -8.61 -32.13
CA LYS A 80 11.03 -9.94 -32.77
C LYS A 80 9.69 -10.39 -33.35
N TYR A 81 8.56 -10.07 -32.71
CA TYR A 81 7.23 -10.57 -33.08
C TYR A 81 6.40 -9.59 -33.91
N LYS A 82 7.01 -8.52 -34.47
CA LYS A 82 6.34 -7.68 -35.46
C LYS A 82 5.97 -8.50 -36.72
N PRO A 83 4.90 -8.11 -37.46
CA PRO A 83 4.07 -6.91 -37.30
C PRO A 83 2.83 -7.11 -36.42
N TYR A 84 2.48 -6.09 -35.63
CA TYR A 84 1.29 -6.09 -34.75
C TYR A 84 0.05 -5.43 -35.35
N CYS A 85 0.23 -4.62 -36.39
CA CYS A 85 -0.85 -4.01 -37.15
C CYS A 85 -0.84 -4.58 -38.57
N LEU A 86 -2.01 -4.99 -39.05
CA LEU A 86 -2.20 -5.34 -40.46
C LEU A 86 -2.35 -4.03 -41.22
N THR A 87 -1.39 -3.72 -42.09
CA THR A 87 -1.57 -2.64 -43.06
C THR A 87 -2.76 -2.99 -43.95
N PRO A 88 -3.82 -2.16 -44.02
CA PRO A 88 -4.87 -2.38 -44.99
C PRO A 88 -4.25 -2.29 -46.38
N SER A 89 -4.36 -3.37 -47.15
CA SER A 89 -4.06 -3.34 -48.58
C SER A 89 -5.10 -2.44 -49.25
N ILE A 90 -4.78 -1.15 -49.42
CA ILE A 90 -5.62 -0.21 -50.16
C ILE A 90 -5.48 -0.54 -51.65
N PRO A 91 -6.57 -0.86 -52.37
CA PRO A 91 -6.58 -0.75 -53.82
C PRO A 91 -6.44 0.73 -54.18
N THR A 92 -5.44 1.05 -54.98
CA THR A 92 -5.18 2.36 -55.58
C THR A 92 -6.47 3.10 -55.99
N SER A 93 -6.85 4.14 -55.26
CA SER A 93 -7.45 5.32 -55.86
C SER A 93 -7.23 6.56 -54.99
N LYS A 94 -6.97 7.66 -55.69
CA LYS A 94 -6.61 8.99 -55.19
C LYS A 94 -7.68 9.55 -54.26
N ASN A 95 -7.27 10.18 -53.17
CA ASN A 95 -7.83 11.45 -52.68
C ASN A 95 -6.98 11.96 -51.52
N GLU A 96 -6.06 12.88 -51.84
CA GLU A 96 -5.43 13.80 -50.89
C GLU A 96 -6.49 14.81 -50.44
N ASP A 97 -6.86 14.79 -49.16
CA ASP A 97 -7.37 15.95 -48.38
C ASP A 97 -8.04 15.55 -47.05
N TYR A 98 -8.20 14.26 -46.74
CA TYR A 98 -8.88 13.82 -45.50
C TYR A 98 -7.96 13.34 -44.34
N GLN A 99 -6.63 13.37 -44.50
CA GLN A 99 -5.70 12.83 -43.49
C GLN A 99 -5.16 13.86 -42.48
N SER A 100 -5.39 15.16 -42.67
CA SER A 100 -4.81 16.19 -41.79
C SER A 100 -5.61 16.42 -40.49
N SER A 101 -6.89 16.06 -40.44
CA SER A 101 -7.75 16.30 -39.26
C SER A 101 -7.76 15.15 -38.25
N GLN A 102 -7.61 13.88 -38.67
CA GLN A 102 -7.59 12.74 -37.75
C GLN A 102 -6.24 12.50 -37.07
N ASN A 103 -5.12 12.85 -37.73
CA ASN A 103 -3.79 12.76 -37.13
C ASN A 103 -3.57 13.81 -36.03
N ALA A 104 -4.14 15.02 -36.20
CA ALA A 104 -4.07 16.07 -35.19
C ALA A 104 -4.84 15.69 -33.92
N THR A 105 -6.06 15.14 -34.04
CA THR A 105 -6.88 14.76 -32.87
C THR A 105 -6.28 13.59 -32.09
N ASN A 106 -5.69 12.61 -32.78
CA ASN A 106 -5.00 11.49 -32.12
C ASN A 106 -3.66 11.91 -31.49
N GLN A 107 -2.88 12.82 -32.10
CA GLN A 107 -1.69 13.39 -31.46
C GLN A 107 -2.03 14.29 -30.27
N PHE A 108 -3.15 15.02 -30.32
CA PHE A 108 -3.64 15.84 -29.19
C PHE A 108 -4.13 14.98 -28.01
N ALA A 109 -4.83 13.87 -28.28
CA ALA A 109 -5.24 12.94 -27.22
C ALA A 109 -4.02 12.23 -26.58
N TYR A 110 -3.04 11.84 -27.39
CA TYR A 110 -1.80 11.21 -26.91
C TYR A 110 -0.91 12.19 -26.12
N SER A 111 -0.82 13.45 -26.56
CA SER A 111 -0.06 14.48 -25.85
C SER A 111 -0.74 14.91 -24.55
N GLN A 112 -2.08 14.96 -24.51
CA GLN A 112 -2.83 15.20 -23.27
C GLN A 112 -2.69 14.04 -22.28
N GLN A 113 -2.74 12.80 -22.74
CA GLN A 113 -2.56 11.63 -21.86
C GLN A 113 -1.14 11.54 -21.28
N PHE A 114 -0.11 11.85 -22.07
CA PHE A 114 1.27 11.97 -21.58
C PHE A 114 1.44 13.16 -20.62
N GLN A 115 0.82 14.30 -20.90
CA GLN A 115 0.84 15.46 -20.00
C GLN A 115 0.16 15.16 -18.65
N ILE A 116 -0.96 14.42 -18.66
CA ILE A 116 -1.66 13.98 -17.44
C ILE A 116 -0.80 12.99 -16.65
N GLU A 117 -0.15 12.02 -17.31
CA GLU A 117 0.78 11.11 -16.62
C GLU A 117 1.96 11.86 -15.99
N ASP A 118 2.61 12.77 -16.73
CA ASP A 118 3.72 13.58 -16.22
C ASP A 118 3.28 14.49 -15.06
N GLU A 119 2.11 15.14 -15.13
CA GLU A 119 1.56 15.94 -14.05
C GLU A 119 1.23 15.09 -12.80
N VAL A 120 0.71 13.88 -12.99
CA VAL A 120 0.45 12.94 -11.89
C VAL A 120 1.75 12.47 -11.23
N TYR A 121 2.78 12.13 -12.01
CA TYR A 121 4.09 11.74 -11.45
C TYR A 121 4.77 12.90 -10.73
N LEU A 122 4.74 14.10 -11.30
CA LEU A 122 5.26 15.31 -10.65
C LEU A 122 4.51 15.61 -9.34
N SER A 123 3.20 15.36 -9.31
CA SER A 123 2.39 15.52 -8.09
C SER A 123 2.76 14.49 -7.00
N LEU A 124 3.05 13.24 -7.39
CA LEU A 124 3.41 12.17 -6.46
C LEU A 124 4.81 12.36 -5.87
N ASP A 125 5.78 12.79 -6.69
CA ASP A 125 7.12 13.11 -6.22
C ASP A 125 7.12 14.31 -5.27
N ALA A 126 6.32 15.35 -5.58
CA ALA A 126 6.14 16.49 -4.69
C ALA A 126 5.48 16.08 -3.36
N GLN A 127 4.46 15.22 -3.41
CA GLN A 127 3.80 14.68 -2.22
C GLN A 127 4.75 13.83 -1.38
N MET A 128 5.48 12.89 -2.00
CA MET A 128 6.49 12.07 -1.34
C MET A 128 7.56 12.97 -0.70
N HIS A 129 8.09 13.95 -1.43
CA HIS A 129 9.10 14.87 -0.91
C HIS A 129 8.58 15.63 0.32
N LYS A 130 7.35 16.15 0.27
CA LYS A 130 6.70 16.80 1.41
C LYS A 130 6.60 15.84 2.60
N GLN A 131 6.06 14.65 2.40
CA GLN A 131 5.85 13.66 3.46
C GLN A 131 7.16 13.28 4.17
N VAL A 132 8.20 12.92 3.42
CA VAL A 132 9.48 12.47 3.99
C VAL A 132 10.25 13.62 4.66
N THR A 133 10.09 14.85 4.17
CA THR A 133 10.70 16.05 4.75
C THR A 133 10.04 16.44 6.07
N GLU A 134 8.70 16.43 6.10
CA GLU A 134 7.91 16.70 7.30
C GLU A 134 8.17 15.64 8.40
N PHE A 135 8.29 14.37 8.01
CA PHE A 135 8.65 13.29 8.93
C PHE A 135 10.09 13.46 9.46
N ASP A 136 11.07 13.73 8.60
CA ASP A 136 12.46 14.01 9.01
C ASP A 136 12.53 15.18 10.01
N ALA A 137 11.81 16.26 9.73
CA ALA A 137 11.77 17.44 10.60
C ALA A 137 11.26 17.10 12.01
N ARG A 138 10.26 16.23 12.12
CA ARG A 138 9.72 15.74 13.40
C ARG A 138 10.71 14.86 14.13
N LEU A 139 11.38 13.95 13.43
CA LEU A 139 12.43 13.11 14.03
C LEU A 139 13.63 13.94 14.53
N ARG A 140 14.07 14.95 13.77
CA ARG A 140 15.12 15.90 14.20
C ARG A 140 14.72 16.69 15.44
N ARG A 141 13.46 17.12 15.51
CA ARG A 141 12.91 17.83 16.67
C ARG A 141 12.85 16.91 17.90
N ALA A 142 12.44 15.66 17.70
CA ALA A 142 12.30 14.69 18.79
C ALA A 142 13.63 14.17 19.32
N LEU A 143 14.62 13.94 18.47
CA LEU A 143 15.92 13.38 18.82
C LEU A 143 17.04 14.14 18.09
N PRO A 144 17.41 15.36 18.53
CA PRO A 144 18.43 16.15 17.87
C PRO A 144 19.80 15.44 17.89
N GLY A 145 20.53 15.51 16.78
CA GLY A 145 21.87 14.90 16.64
C GLY A 145 21.89 13.38 16.42
N SER A 146 20.75 12.70 16.51
CA SER A 146 20.63 11.26 16.24
C SER A 146 20.91 10.93 14.76
N HIS A 147 21.58 9.81 14.50
CA HIS A 147 21.83 9.26 13.17
C HIS A 147 21.81 7.74 13.26
N SER A 148 21.42 7.05 12.18
CA SER A 148 21.22 5.59 12.18
C SER A 148 20.17 5.17 13.21
N TYR A 149 20.31 3.97 13.78
CA TYR A 149 19.46 3.50 14.88
C TYR A 149 19.76 4.24 16.17
N THR A 150 18.72 4.86 16.73
CA THR A 150 18.76 5.49 18.04
C THR A 150 17.57 4.99 18.86
N GLN A 151 17.86 4.38 20.00
CA GLN A 151 16.85 3.99 20.99
C GLN A 151 16.43 5.19 21.83
N ALA A 152 15.14 5.33 22.09
CA ALA A 152 14.64 6.23 23.12
C ALA A 152 15.02 5.69 24.51
N LYS A 153 15.70 6.49 25.32
CA LYS A 153 16.34 6.00 26.57
C LYS A 153 15.36 5.75 27.71
N ASN A 154 14.17 6.34 27.65
CA ASN A 154 13.16 6.31 28.69
C ASN A 154 11.80 6.76 28.14
N LYS A 155 10.76 6.64 28.96
CA LYS A 155 9.39 7.03 28.60
C LYS A 155 9.25 8.50 28.18
N VAL A 156 10.05 9.41 28.76
CA VAL A 156 10.03 10.82 28.37
C VAL A 156 10.50 11.01 26.93
N GLU A 157 11.54 10.28 26.51
CA GLU A 157 12.00 10.31 25.11
C GLU A 157 11.01 9.62 24.16
N ILE A 158 10.39 8.51 24.58
CA ILE A 158 9.32 7.83 23.81
C ILE A 158 8.18 8.82 23.56
N ASP A 159 7.64 9.41 24.63
CA ASP A 159 6.52 10.36 24.54
C ASP A 159 6.90 11.58 23.70
N ARG A 160 8.13 12.09 23.83
CA ARG A 160 8.61 13.20 22.99
C ARG A 160 8.61 12.85 21.50
N VAL A 161 9.05 11.64 21.13
CA VAL A 161 9.00 11.17 19.73
C VAL A 161 7.56 11.06 19.26
N LEU A 162 6.71 10.35 20.01
CA LEU A 162 5.31 10.14 19.65
C LEU A 162 4.54 11.46 19.57
N SER A 163 4.75 12.41 20.49
CA SER A 163 4.14 13.75 20.43
C SER A 163 4.60 14.56 19.23
N CYS A 164 5.88 14.45 18.84
CA CYS A 164 6.38 15.13 17.65
C CYS A 164 5.76 14.57 16.37
N LEU A 165 5.56 13.25 16.31
CA LEU A 165 4.90 12.58 15.19
C LEU A 165 3.40 12.89 15.14
N ALA A 166 2.72 12.81 16.29
CA ALA A 166 1.29 13.09 16.41
C ALA A 166 0.89 14.47 15.91
N LYS A 167 1.79 15.46 16.06
CA LYS A 167 1.53 16.82 15.61
C LYS A 167 1.35 16.88 14.09
N ASP A 168 0.11 17.19 13.69
CA ASP A 168 -0.32 17.35 12.31
C ASP A 168 -0.06 16.07 11.47
N CYS A 169 -0.22 14.87 12.06
CA CYS A 169 0.13 13.59 11.44
C CYS A 169 -0.59 13.29 10.12
N GLU A 170 -1.81 13.80 9.94
CA GLU A 170 -2.57 13.70 8.69
C GLU A 170 -1.92 14.50 7.55
N THR A 171 -1.30 15.64 7.86
CA THR A 171 -0.79 16.58 6.84
C THR A 171 0.40 16.03 6.04
N TYR A 172 1.06 15.02 6.59
CA TYR A 172 2.16 14.28 5.97
C TYR A 172 1.89 12.77 5.90
N GLU A 173 0.61 12.38 6.08
CA GLU A 173 0.11 11.02 5.89
C GLU A 173 0.97 9.97 6.63
N LEU A 174 1.05 10.11 7.95
CA LEU A 174 1.72 9.11 8.78
C LEU A 174 0.90 7.81 8.81
N TYR A 175 1.56 6.70 8.47
CA TYR A 175 1.02 5.34 8.47
C TYR A 175 1.69 4.52 9.56
N TRP A 176 0.97 3.51 10.04
CA TRP A 176 1.58 2.35 10.69
C TRP A 176 1.56 1.16 9.74
N THR A 177 2.53 0.26 9.85
CA THR A 177 2.53 -1.03 9.15
C THR A 177 3.12 -2.13 10.02
N GLN A 178 2.60 -3.35 9.83
CA GLN A 178 3.13 -4.61 10.37
C GLN A 178 3.58 -5.56 9.25
N GLY A 179 3.69 -5.08 8.01
CA GLY A 179 4.04 -5.87 6.84
C GLY A 179 2.83 -6.17 5.96
N GLU A 180 1.98 -7.10 6.39
CA GLU A 180 0.73 -7.48 5.68
C GLU A 180 -0.42 -6.51 5.92
N ASP A 181 -0.37 -5.77 7.02
CA ASP A 181 -1.37 -4.77 7.39
C ASP A 181 -0.70 -3.39 7.46
N ASP A 182 -1.34 -2.39 6.87
CA ASP A 182 -1.00 -0.98 6.99
C ASP A 182 -2.26 -0.12 7.01
N CYS A 183 -2.20 0.99 7.74
CA CYS A 183 -3.30 1.94 7.81
C CYS A 183 -2.79 3.32 8.27
N ASP A 184 -3.67 4.31 8.18
CA ASP A 184 -3.43 5.62 8.75
C ASP A 184 -3.13 5.52 10.26
N ALA A 185 -2.09 6.24 10.70
CA ALA A 185 -1.77 6.39 12.12
C ALA A 185 -2.61 7.47 12.81
N HIS A 186 -3.46 8.18 12.07
CA HIS A 186 -4.44 9.09 12.63
C HIS A 186 -5.68 8.31 13.12
N PRO A 187 -6.23 8.64 14.31
CA PRO A 187 -5.74 9.63 15.27
C PRO A 187 -4.50 9.16 16.04
N MET A 188 -3.58 10.08 16.31
CA MET A 188 -2.41 9.82 17.14
C MET A 188 -2.41 10.77 18.35
N ARG A 189 -2.60 10.24 19.57
CA ARG A 189 -2.67 11.07 20.79
C ARG A 189 -2.42 10.28 22.07
N LYS A 190 -1.94 10.97 23.11
CA LYS A 190 -1.80 10.40 24.45
C LYS A 190 -3.18 10.31 25.11
N LEU A 191 -3.53 9.14 25.64
CA LEU A 191 -4.80 8.87 26.33
C LEU A 191 -4.65 8.95 27.86
N SER A 192 -3.49 8.52 28.38
CA SER A 192 -3.13 8.58 29.79
C SER A 192 -1.61 8.64 29.93
N GLU A 193 -1.08 8.65 31.16
CA GLU A 193 0.38 8.70 31.40
C GLU A 193 1.17 7.59 30.67
N THR A 194 0.59 6.41 30.52
CA THR A 194 1.23 5.27 29.87
C THR A 194 0.71 5.00 28.46
N LEU A 195 -0.54 5.39 28.17
CA LEU A 195 -1.27 4.93 27.00
C LEU A 195 -1.29 5.94 25.85
N TRP A 196 -1.09 5.40 24.65
CA TRP A 196 -1.21 6.10 23.39
C TRP A 196 -2.31 5.48 22.53
N LEU A 197 -2.99 6.34 21.78
CA LEU A 197 -3.77 5.97 20.61
C LEU A 197 -2.92 6.21 19.37
N ILE A 198 -2.80 5.21 18.50
CA ILE A 198 -2.17 5.32 17.19
C ILE A 198 -3.08 4.62 16.18
N GLY A 199 -3.77 5.39 15.33
CA GLY A 199 -4.87 4.88 14.51
C GLY A 199 -5.95 4.30 15.42
N PHE A 200 -6.15 2.99 15.31
CA PHE A 200 -7.07 2.23 16.17
C PHE A 200 -6.39 1.64 17.41
N HIS A 201 -5.06 1.60 17.49
CA HIS A 201 -4.34 0.89 18.54
C HIS A 201 -4.27 1.69 19.84
N GLU A 202 -4.87 1.15 20.90
CA GLU A 202 -4.73 1.63 22.27
C GLU A 202 -3.53 0.93 22.95
N CYS A 203 -2.34 1.50 22.85
CA CYS A 203 -1.09 0.80 23.16
C CYS A 203 -0.31 1.41 24.34
N ASP A 204 0.37 0.56 25.10
CA ASP A 204 1.43 0.95 26.03
C ASP A 204 2.78 0.71 25.37
N VAL A 205 3.47 1.78 24.99
CA VAL A 205 4.76 1.72 24.29
C VAL A 205 5.90 1.61 25.30
N ILE A 206 6.61 0.48 25.25
CA ILE A 206 7.67 0.10 26.20
C ILE A 206 9.09 0.19 25.63
N ASP A 207 9.25 0.13 24.31
CA ASP A 207 10.51 0.42 23.63
C ASP A 207 10.23 1.14 22.30
N LEU A 208 11.15 2.01 21.88
CA LEU A 208 11.03 2.77 20.65
C LEU A 208 12.41 3.02 20.05
N TRP A 209 12.55 2.70 18.78
CA TRP A 209 13.75 2.95 18.00
C TRP A 209 13.44 3.82 16.79
N VAL A 210 14.26 4.83 16.58
CA VAL A 210 14.21 5.68 15.39
C VAL A 210 15.38 5.30 14.50
N PHE A 211 15.10 5.03 13.22
CA PHE A 211 16.14 4.91 12.20
C PHE A 211 16.18 6.17 11.34
N ARG A 212 17.28 6.91 11.46
CA ARG A 212 17.54 8.11 10.64
C ARG A 212 18.61 7.84 9.60
N HIS A 213 18.36 8.30 8.37
CA HIS A 213 19.23 8.07 7.22
C HIS A 213 19.46 9.38 6.45
N SER A 214 20.57 9.49 5.74
CA SER A 214 20.87 10.66 4.88
C SER A 214 19.89 10.84 3.72
N LYS A 215 19.13 9.78 3.40
CA LYS A 215 18.01 9.78 2.46
C LYS A 215 16.70 9.73 3.26
N PRO A 216 15.93 10.83 3.35
CA PRO A 216 14.76 10.91 4.23
C PRO A 216 13.70 9.84 3.97
N ALA A 217 13.54 9.39 2.73
CA ALA A 217 12.59 8.35 2.33
C ALA A 217 12.85 6.96 2.96
N ARG A 218 13.98 6.76 3.64
CA ARG A 218 14.34 5.49 4.31
C ARG A 218 14.16 5.54 5.82
N GLN A 219 13.63 6.63 6.35
CA GLN A 219 13.47 6.81 7.79
C GLN A 219 12.20 6.12 8.26
N TYR A 220 12.25 5.60 9.49
CA TYR A 220 11.11 4.97 10.14
C TYR A 220 11.28 4.99 11.65
N VAL A 221 10.18 4.78 12.36
CA VAL A 221 10.17 4.48 13.80
C VAL A 221 9.64 3.08 14.00
N VAL A 222 10.26 2.30 14.87
CA VAL A 222 9.75 1.00 15.32
C VAL A 222 9.34 1.16 16.76
N ILE A 223 8.13 0.72 17.10
CA ILE A 223 7.65 0.71 18.48
C ILE A 223 7.40 -0.73 18.92
N HIS A 224 7.66 -0.99 20.20
CA HIS A 224 7.32 -2.22 20.92
C HIS A 224 6.21 -1.88 21.90
N MET A 225 5.07 -2.54 21.73
CA MET A 225 3.88 -2.40 22.56
C MET A 225 3.79 -3.57 23.54
N ALA A 226 3.55 -3.26 24.81
CA ALA A 226 3.27 -4.26 25.82
C ALA A 226 1.87 -4.88 25.62
N PRO A 227 1.64 -6.12 26.09
CA PRO A 227 0.31 -6.71 26.11
C PRO A 227 -0.64 -5.91 27.00
N ARG A 228 -1.94 -5.95 26.66
CA ARG A 228 -2.99 -5.29 27.42
C ARG A 228 -4.14 -6.24 27.78
N PRO A 229 -4.82 -6.01 28.92
CA PRO A 229 -6.06 -6.70 29.23
C PRO A 229 -7.13 -6.45 28.14
N PRO A 230 -8.04 -7.40 27.91
CA PRO A 230 -9.20 -7.20 27.04
C PRO A 230 -10.03 -5.98 27.46
N PHE A 231 -10.90 -5.52 26.57
CA PHE A 231 -11.87 -4.46 26.86
C PHE A 231 -12.96 -4.90 27.85
N ASP A 232 -13.08 -6.20 28.11
CA ASP A 232 -14.05 -6.81 29.03
C ASP A 232 -15.53 -6.51 28.64
N VAL A 233 -15.78 -6.38 27.33
CA VAL A 233 -17.12 -6.16 26.77
C VAL A 233 -17.74 -7.43 26.18
N TYR A 234 -16.98 -8.53 26.14
CA TYR A 234 -17.43 -9.81 25.62
C TYR A 234 -17.46 -10.87 26.72
N ASN A 235 -18.50 -11.71 26.70
CA ASN A 235 -18.53 -12.94 27.48
C ASN A 235 -17.67 -14.00 26.77
N TYR A 236 -16.36 -13.91 26.96
CA TYR A 236 -15.45 -14.93 26.44
C TYR A 236 -15.57 -16.23 27.25
N ASP A 237 -15.78 -17.35 26.56
CA ASP A 237 -15.35 -18.63 27.11
C ASP A 237 -13.81 -18.71 27.01
N ASN A 238 -13.14 -19.17 28.07
CA ASN A 238 -11.68 -19.22 28.19
C ASN A 238 -11.00 -19.97 27.03
N SER A 239 -11.73 -20.84 26.33
CA SER A 239 -11.28 -21.58 25.16
C SER A 239 -11.01 -20.70 23.92
N GLN A 240 -11.62 -19.51 23.81
CA GLN A 240 -11.55 -18.66 22.61
C GLN A 240 -10.35 -17.69 22.59
N PHE A 241 -9.78 -17.35 23.75
CA PHE A 241 -8.66 -16.40 23.84
C PHE A 241 -7.38 -16.85 23.13
N SER A 242 -7.21 -18.16 22.93
CA SER A 242 -5.95 -18.70 22.37
C SER A 242 -5.71 -18.35 20.90
N PHE A 243 -6.77 -18.00 20.15
CA PHE A 243 -6.71 -17.70 18.72
C PHE A 243 -6.79 -16.21 18.38
N ILE A 244 -7.27 -15.39 19.32
CA ILE A 244 -7.47 -13.96 19.07
C ILE A 244 -6.13 -13.24 19.31
N LYS A 245 -5.57 -12.63 18.26
CA LYS A 245 -4.32 -11.84 18.36
C LYS A 245 -4.54 -10.48 19.03
N GLN A 246 -5.74 -9.92 18.86
CA GLN A 246 -6.09 -8.55 19.23
C GLN A 246 -7.57 -8.46 19.61
N ASP A 247 -7.88 -7.73 20.67
CA ASP A 247 -9.26 -7.38 21.05
C ASP A 247 -9.72 -6.13 20.31
N GLU A 248 -11.01 -6.08 19.97
CA GLU A 248 -11.63 -4.93 19.30
C GLU A 248 -12.88 -4.49 20.05
N ALA A 249 -13.01 -3.18 20.27
CA ALA A 249 -14.20 -2.57 20.85
C ALA A 249 -14.34 -1.14 20.34
N ALA A 250 -15.51 -0.54 20.45
CA ALA A 250 -15.67 0.89 20.21
C ALA A 250 -15.73 1.65 21.52
N PHE A 251 -15.04 2.79 21.58
CA PHE A 251 -15.11 3.72 22.70
C PHE A 251 -16.19 4.77 22.42
N PHE A 252 -17.17 4.86 23.31
CA PHE A 252 -18.32 5.77 23.18
C PHE A 252 -18.71 6.29 24.56
N LYS A 253 -18.78 7.61 24.75
CA LYS A 253 -19.21 8.27 26.01
C LYS A 253 -18.58 7.64 27.27
N ASP A 254 -17.24 7.59 27.30
CA ASP A 254 -16.44 7.10 28.43
C ASP A 254 -16.62 5.62 28.79
N ARG A 255 -17.16 4.81 27.88
CA ARG A 255 -17.24 3.35 28.02
C ARG A 255 -16.88 2.65 26.73
N TYR A 256 -16.59 1.36 26.84
CA TYR A 256 -16.45 0.49 25.68
C TYR A 256 -17.77 -0.22 25.39
N VAL A 257 -18.08 -0.38 24.12
CA VAL A 257 -19.14 -1.23 23.59
C VAL A 257 -18.54 -2.26 22.65
N THR A 258 -19.25 -3.37 22.40
CA THR A 258 -18.76 -4.43 21.53
C THR A 258 -18.59 -3.96 20.09
N ARG A 259 -17.77 -4.68 19.33
CA ARG A 259 -17.63 -4.48 17.88
C ARG A 259 -18.96 -4.65 17.14
N ASN A 260 -19.77 -5.62 17.58
CA ASN A 260 -21.07 -5.87 16.97
C ASN A 260 -22.04 -4.69 17.18
N GLU A 261 -22.08 -4.10 18.37
CA GLU A 261 -22.88 -2.88 18.62
C GLU A 261 -22.39 -1.72 17.77
N TYR A 262 -21.07 -1.55 17.65
CA TYR A 262 -20.48 -0.54 16.77
C TYR A 262 -20.90 -0.71 15.31
N ASP A 263 -20.82 -1.93 14.77
CA ASP A 263 -21.21 -2.22 13.39
C ASP A 263 -22.74 -2.11 13.18
N ASP A 264 -23.56 -2.36 14.21
CA ASP A 264 -25.02 -2.12 14.20
C ASP A 264 -25.37 -0.62 14.26
N GLY A 265 -24.45 0.20 14.77
CA GLY A 265 -24.64 1.64 14.95
C GLY A 265 -25.48 2.02 16.17
N TYR A 266 -25.90 1.04 16.99
CA TYR A 266 -26.73 1.24 18.17
C TYR A 266 -26.27 0.35 19.34
N THR A 267 -26.56 0.78 20.56
CA THR A 267 -26.33 0.01 21.80
C THR A 267 -27.47 0.24 22.79
N ILE A 268 -27.57 -0.57 23.84
CA ILE A 268 -28.50 -0.36 24.95
C ILE A 268 -27.76 0.28 26.14
N ILE A 269 -28.13 1.52 26.49
CA ILE A 269 -27.63 2.22 27.68
C ILE A 269 -28.82 2.55 28.59
N ASP A 270 -28.75 2.11 29.84
CA ASP A 270 -29.79 2.31 30.85
C ASP A 270 -31.20 1.89 30.36
N GLY A 271 -31.25 0.79 29.60
CA GLY A 271 -32.48 0.23 29.04
C GLY A 271 -33.00 0.92 27.77
N ASN A 272 -32.32 1.95 27.27
CA ASN A 272 -32.72 2.68 26.07
C ASN A 272 -31.78 2.37 24.90
N SER A 273 -32.34 2.26 23.69
CA SER A 273 -31.54 2.21 22.47
C SER A 273 -30.92 3.58 22.20
N VAL A 274 -29.60 3.61 21.99
CA VAL A 274 -28.80 4.81 21.77
C VAL A 274 -27.97 4.62 20.51
N GLU A 275 -28.05 5.58 19.59
CA GLU A 275 -27.22 5.64 18.39
C GLU A 275 -25.76 5.96 18.73
N LEU A 276 -24.83 5.24 18.11
CA LEU A 276 -23.39 5.34 18.33
C LEU A 276 -22.74 6.39 17.41
N VAL A 277 -23.18 7.63 17.54
CA VAL A 277 -22.55 8.77 16.84
C VAL A 277 -21.18 9.06 17.45
N ASP A 278 -20.15 9.24 16.61
CA ASP A 278 -18.76 9.54 17.02
C ASP A 278 -18.06 8.43 17.85
N ALA A 279 -18.55 7.19 17.79
CA ALA A 279 -17.85 6.07 18.40
C ALA A 279 -16.50 5.80 17.69
N GLU A 280 -15.42 5.64 18.46
CA GLU A 280 -14.07 5.40 17.94
C GLU A 280 -13.73 3.91 18.09
N LEU A 281 -13.45 3.20 16.99
CA LEU A 281 -12.95 1.82 17.04
C LEU A 281 -11.56 1.76 17.69
N ARG A 282 -11.34 0.77 18.57
CA ARG A 282 -10.12 0.59 19.37
C ARG A 282 -9.66 -0.85 19.36
N PHE A 283 -8.35 -1.02 19.37
CA PHE A 283 -7.64 -2.28 19.33
C PHE A 283 -6.70 -2.43 20.52
N ARG A 284 -6.64 -3.64 21.11
CA ARG A 284 -5.68 -4.00 22.16
C ARG A 284 -4.99 -5.33 21.84
N ASN A 285 -3.67 -5.34 21.84
CA ASN A 285 -2.87 -6.55 21.64
C ASN A 285 -2.78 -7.37 22.93
N TYR A 286 -3.05 -8.68 22.85
CA TYR A 286 -2.97 -9.60 24.01
C TYR A 286 -1.54 -10.06 24.36
N LYS A 287 -0.63 -9.90 23.40
CA LYS A 287 0.79 -10.24 23.52
C LYS A 287 1.59 -9.01 23.14
N ASP A 288 2.86 -8.99 23.52
CA ASP A 288 3.81 -8.05 22.95
C ASP A 288 3.68 -8.00 21.42
N ASP A 289 3.67 -6.79 20.88
CA ASP A 289 3.56 -6.57 19.45
C ASP A 289 4.39 -5.37 19.00
N PHE A 290 4.58 -5.26 17.69
CA PHE A 290 5.46 -4.27 17.08
C PHE A 290 4.72 -3.54 15.96
N MET A 291 5.04 -2.27 15.72
CA MET A 291 4.62 -1.59 14.50
C MET A 291 5.69 -0.63 14.01
N PHE A 292 5.67 -0.37 12.71
CA PHE A 292 6.53 0.60 12.06
C PHE A 292 5.72 1.85 11.74
N LEU A 293 6.17 3.02 12.20
CA LEU A 293 5.60 4.31 11.79
C LEU A 293 6.43 4.88 10.64
N ILE A 294 5.76 5.11 9.52
CA ILE A 294 6.35 5.56 8.26
C ILE A 294 5.43 6.57 7.56
N PRO A 295 5.96 7.50 6.76
CA PRO A 295 5.11 8.23 5.81
C PRO A 295 4.50 7.28 4.78
N ARG A 296 3.28 7.55 4.29
CA ARG A 296 2.59 6.70 3.31
C ARG A 296 3.42 6.45 2.05
N LEU A 297 4.13 7.45 1.53
CA LEU A 297 4.98 7.29 0.33
C LEU A 297 6.46 6.98 0.68
N SER A 298 6.71 6.38 1.84
CA SER A 298 8.04 5.93 2.25
C SER A 298 8.57 4.81 1.35
N ALA A 299 9.90 4.69 1.24
CA ALA A 299 10.52 3.54 0.57
C ALA A 299 10.25 2.20 1.30
N LEU A 300 9.79 2.28 2.55
CA LEU A 300 9.35 1.12 3.34
C LEU A 300 7.86 0.83 3.16
N ASN A 301 7.06 1.74 2.59
CA ASN A 301 5.69 1.40 2.28
C ASN A 301 5.72 0.54 1.00
N PRO A 302 5.19 -0.70 1.06
CA PRO A 302 5.14 -1.58 -0.08
C PRO A 302 4.27 -1.09 -1.24
N TRP A 303 3.40 -0.09 -1.08
CA TRP A 303 2.49 0.29 -2.16
C TRP A 303 3.13 1.30 -3.15
N PRO A 304 3.15 1.04 -4.48
CA PRO A 304 2.73 -0.15 -5.23
C PRO A 304 3.90 -1.08 -5.60
N ARG A 305 5.00 -1.05 -4.86
CA ARG A 305 6.24 -1.80 -5.13
C ARG A 305 6.17 -3.23 -4.56
N PHE A 306 5.67 -4.17 -5.36
CA PHE A 306 5.62 -5.61 -5.00
C PHE A 306 6.98 -6.20 -4.58
N GLY A 307 6.96 -7.01 -3.51
CA GLY A 307 8.12 -7.72 -2.93
C GLY A 307 8.68 -7.10 -1.65
N LEU A 308 8.38 -5.82 -1.39
CA LEU A 308 8.76 -5.10 -0.16
C LEU A 308 7.93 -5.54 1.07
N GLU A 309 6.66 -5.90 0.86
CA GLU A 309 5.74 -6.45 1.87
C GLU A 309 6.42 -7.59 2.61
N SER A 310 7.01 -8.52 1.85
CA SER A 310 7.69 -9.70 2.38
C SER A 310 8.87 -9.35 3.30
N ILE A 311 9.58 -8.24 3.09
CA ILE A 311 10.75 -7.89 3.91
C ILE A 311 10.30 -7.20 5.20
N VAL A 312 9.35 -6.28 5.13
CA VAL A 312 8.78 -5.63 6.33
C VAL A 312 8.11 -6.68 7.21
N GLU A 313 7.32 -7.57 6.61
CA GLU A 313 6.66 -8.68 7.29
C GLU A 313 7.68 -9.67 7.90
N GLN A 314 8.74 -10.06 7.18
CA GLN A 314 9.79 -10.91 7.72
C GLN A 314 10.47 -10.29 8.94
N VAL A 315 10.73 -8.99 8.89
CA VAL A 315 11.33 -8.26 10.01
C VAL A 315 10.35 -8.18 11.17
N TYR A 316 9.09 -7.81 10.93
CA TYR A 316 8.02 -7.81 11.94
C TYR A 316 7.91 -9.18 12.64
N ASN A 317 7.81 -10.26 11.87
CA ASN A 317 7.73 -11.62 12.39
C ASN A 317 8.99 -12.01 13.19
N SER A 318 10.16 -11.52 12.79
CA SER A 318 11.42 -11.74 13.53
C SER A 318 11.45 -11.00 14.86
N LEU A 319 10.95 -9.76 14.90
CA LEU A 319 10.80 -8.98 16.15
C LEU A 319 9.83 -9.67 17.11
N ARG A 320 8.69 -10.14 16.61
CA ARG A 320 7.71 -10.92 17.40
C ARG A 320 8.32 -12.18 18.00
N LYS A 321 9.11 -12.91 17.23
CA LYS A 321 9.82 -14.11 17.72
C LYS A 321 10.88 -13.78 18.77
N ALA A 322 11.57 -12.65 18.60
CA ALA A 322 12.61 -12.19 19.53
C ALA A 322 12.05 -11.53 20.80
N ASN A 323 10.80 -11.07 20.76
CA ASN A 323 10.11 -10.33 21.81
C ASN A 323 10.83 -9.06 22.29
N LYS A 324 11.55 -8.40 21.37
CA LYS A 324 12.26 -7.14 21.62
C LYS A 324 12.65 -6.50 20.30
N ILE A 325 12.92 -5.20 20.33
CA ILE A 325 13.57 -4.53 19.21
C ILE A 325 15.06 -4.86 19.22
N ASP A 326 15.53 -5.47 18.14
CA ASP A 326 16.94 -5.74 17.90
C ASP A 326 17.38 -5.11 16.57
N PRO A 327 18.27 -4.10 16.58
CA PRO A 327 18.76 -3.44 15.37
C PRO A 327 19.38 -4.40 14.34
N PHE A 328 19.88 -5.57 14.76
CA PHE A 328 20.36 -6.59 13.82
C PHE A 328 19.23 -7.19 12.99
N LEU A 329 18.04 -7.36 13.57
CA LEU A 329 16.85 -7.85 12.86
C LEU A 329 16.28 -6.80 11.90
N LEU A 330 16.58 -5.51 12.13
CA LEU A 330 16.14 -4.41 11.27
C LEU A 330 17.03 -4.19 10.04
N LYS A 331 18.21 -4.81 9.98
CA LYS A 331 19.18 -4.67 8.86
C LYS A 331 18.59 -4.92 7.46
N PRO A 332 17.67 -5.88 7.24
CA PRO A 332 17.06 -6.09 5.93
C PRO A 332 16.39 -4.81 5.39
N LEU A 333 15.77 -4.01 6.27
CA LEU A 333 15.10 -2.76 5.87
C LEU A 333 16.07 -1.71 5.34
N GLN A 334 17.35 -1.75 5.72
CA GLN A 334 18.35 -0.80 5.22
C GLN A 334 18.67 -1.00 3.74
N LYS A 335 18.42 -2.21 3.23
CA LYS A 335 18.67 -2.58 1.83
C LYS A 335 17.50 -2.18 0.91
N LEU A 336 16.38 -1.75 1.48
CA LEU A 336 15.23 -1.25 0.75
C LEU A 336 15.51 0.18 0.28
N GLY A 337 15.62 0.37 -1.02
CA GLY A 337 15.87 1.67 -1.66
C GLY A 337 16.88 1.60 -2.78
#